data_AF-A0A850MCZ4-F1
#
_entry.id   AF-A0A850MCZ4-F1
#
_cell.length_a   1.000
_cell.length_b   1.000
_cell.length_c   1.000
_cell.angle_alpha   90.00
_cell.angle_beta   90.00
_cell.angle_gamma   90.00
#
_symmetry.space_group_name_H-M   'P 1'
#
loop_
_entity.id
_entity.type
_entity.pdbx_description
1 polymer ?
#
loop_
_entity_poly.entity_id
_entity_poly.type
_entity_poly.pdbx_seq_one_letter_code
_entity_poly.pdbx_strand_id
1 'polypeptide(L)'
;MIFLTEKAKEAIEEEIEFYVGIEDETLQVSDMGLILFVRKQSCSPITEGGHKEIGVGVEPTQKYLSNEKFSKVETLNELHDIPVFIEKAALEMLEGRPTIEIDSRGALEKELLIRDGPVVDLGSCRVTFSRKK
;
A
#
# COMPACT_ATOMS: atom_id res chain seq x y z
N MET A 1 1.60 3.34 14.20
CA MET A 1 2.72 4.06 13.57
C MET A 1 3.20 3.24 12.38
N ILE A 2 3.37 3.87 11.22
CA ILE A 2 3.86 3.19 10.03
C ILE A 2 5.39 3.31 9.97
N PHE A 3 6.06 2.19 9.76
CA PHE A 3 7.50 2.13 9.59
C PHE A 3 7.81 1.60 8.19
N LEU A 4 8.61 2.32 7.42
CA LEU A 4 9.00 1.93 6.06
C LEU A 4 10.44 1.45 6.07
N THR A 5 10.70 0.28 5.47
CA THR A 5 12.08 -0.11 5.16
C THR A 5 12.64 0.80 4.07
N GLU A 6 13.98 0.93 3.99
CA GLU A 6 14.62 1.72 2.92
C GLU A 6 14.19 1.23 1.52
N LYS A 7 14.01 -0.08 1.35
CA LYS A 7 13.51 -0.64 0.08
C LYS A 7 12.07 -0.21 -0.24
N ALA A 8 11.21 -0.11 0.78
CA ALA A 8 9.85 0.38 0.61
C ALA A 8 9.84 1.86 0.24
N LYS A 9 10.72 2.67 0.84
CA LYS A 9 10.88 4.09 0.49
C LYS A 9 11.27 4.26 -0.97
N GLU A 10 12.34 3.59 -1.40
CA GLU A 10 12.77 3.61 -2.81
C GLU A 10 11.67 3.13 -3.77
N ALA A 11 10.91 2.10 -3.39
CA ALA A 11 9.80 1.61 -4.20
C ALA A 11 8.66 2.61 -4.32
N ILE A 12 8.33 3.30 -3.23
CA ILE A 12 7.29 4.33 -3.21
C ILE A 12 7.72 5.52 -4.07
N GLU A 13 8.97 5.96 -3.94
CA GLU A 13 9.51 7.08 -4.74
C GLU A 13 9.47 6.76 -6.24
N GLU A 14 9.95 5.59 -6.66
CA GLU A 14 9.89 5.17 -8.07
C GLU A 14 8.47 5.10 -8.61
N GLU A 15 7.51 4.61 -7.80
CA GLU A 15 6.11 4.53 -8.21
C GLU A 15 5.49 5.93 -8.37
N ILE A 16 5.82 6.89 -7.49
CA ILE A 16 5.38 8.28 -7.62
C ILE A 16 5.95 8.92 -8.87
N GLU A 17 7.25 8.78 -9.10
CA GLU A 17 7.91 9.30 -10.29
C GLU A 17 7.29 8.71 -11.56
N PHE A 18 6.93 7.42 -11.55
CA PHE A 18 6.23 6.77 -12.63
C PHE A 18 4.84 7.38 -12.88
N TYR A 19 4.01 7.53 -11.83
CA TYR A 19 2.67 8.13 -11.93
C TYR A 19 2.72 9.56 -12.47
N VAL A 20 3.61 10.38 -11.93
CA VAL A 20 3.81 11.78 -12.36
C VAL A 20 4.42 11.86 -13.77
N GLY A 21 5.28 10.90 -14.14
CA GLY A 21 6.00 10.91 -15.42
C GLY A 21 5.22 10.38 -16.62
N ILE A 22 4.13 9.61 -16.42
CA ILE A 22 3.49 8.84 -17.49
C ILE A 22 1.98 9.07 -17.59
N GLU A 23 1.25 9.26 -16.49
CA GLU A 23 -0.22 9.19 -16.53
C GLU A 23 -0.93 10.54 -16.70
N ASP A 24 -0.35 11.69 -16.31
CA ASP A 24 -1.00 13.00 -16.48
C ASP A 24 -0.01 14.17 -16.22
N GLU A 25 0.13 15.13 -17.14
CA GLU A 25 0.98 16.35 -16.93
C GLU A 25 0.48 17.24 -15.78
N THR A 26 -0.68 16.91 -15.19
CA THR A 26 -1.32 17.66 -14.10
C THR A 26 -1.11 17.06 -12.71
N LEU A 27 -0.62 15.82 -12.61
CA LEU A 27 -0.45 15.12 -11.34
C LEU A 27 0.82 15.61 -10.62
N GLN A 28 0.69 16.07 -9.37
CA GLN A 28 1.84 16.46 -8.55
C GLN A 28 2.14 15.39 -7.50
N VAL A 29 3.39 15.36 -7.01
CA VAL A 29 3.79 14.47 -5.89
C VAL A 29 2.87 14.64 -4.69
N SER A 30 2.42 15.87 -4.41
CA SER A 30 1.48 16.19 -3.33
C SER A 30 0.09 15.57 -3.50
N ASP A 31 -0.27 15.14 -4.70
CA ASP A 31 -1.54 14.48 -4.98
C ASP A 31 -1.49 12.97 -4.71
N MET A 32 -0.29 12.41 -4.49
CA MET A 32 -0.07 10.98 -4.26
C MET A 32 -0.22 10.61 -2.78
N GLY A 33 -0.62 9.36 -2.53
CA GLY A 33 -0.92 8.82 -1.21
C GLY A 33 -0.51 7.36 -1.09
N LEU A 34 -0.15 6.94 0.12
CA LEU A 34 -0.02 5.52 0.43
C LEU A 34 -1.38 4.99 0.90
N ILE A 35 -1.90 3.98 0.22
CA ILE A 35 -3.24 3.45 0.44
C ILE A 35 -3.13 2.01 0.94
N LEU A 36 -3.70 1.73 2.12
CA LEU A 36 -3.85 0.37 2.64
C LEU A 36 -5.31 -0.06 2.52
N PHE A 37 -5.55 -1.23 1.93
CA PHE A 37 -6.89 -1.73 1.61
C PHE A 37 -6.99 -3.24 1.80
N VAL A 38 -8.20 -3.76 1.97
CA VAL A 38 -8.43 -5.21 2.08
C VAL A 38 -8.67 -5.79 0.69
N ARG A 39 -7.98 -6.88 0.36
CA ARG A 39 -8.20 -7.63 -0.88
C ARG A 39 -8.26 -9.13 -0.61
N LYS A 40 -8.70 -9.89 -1.61
CA LYS A 40 -8.65 -11.36 -1.56
C LYS A 40 -7.25 -11.83 -1.93
N GLN A 41 -6.74 -12.79 -1.17
CA GLN A 41 -5.43 -13.39 -1.37
C GLN A 41 -5.43 -14.26 -2.64
N SER A 42 -4.44 -14.04 -3.51
CA SER A 42 -4.35 -14.71 -4.81
C SER A 42 -4.03 -16.22 -4.74
N CYS A 43 -3.47 -16.75 -3.64
CA CYS A 43 -3.02 -18.16 -3.57
C CYS A 43 -4.03 -19.17 -2.99
N SER A 44 -5.25 -18.77 -2.61
CA SER A 44 -6.27 -19.71 -2.13
C SER A 44 -7.53 -19.66 -3.00
N PRO A 45 -7.50 -20.22 -4.22
CA PRO A 45 -8.66 -20.25 -5.11
C PRO A 45 -9.67 -21.36 -4.77
N ILE A 46 -9.41 -22.22 -3.77
CA ILE A 46 -10.13 -23.50 -3.59
C ILE A 46 -11.24 -23.43 -2.53
N THR A 47 -11.31 -22.39 -1.70
CA THR A 47 -12.38 -22.21 -0.70
C THR A 47 -13.31 -21.05 -1.06
N GLU A 48 -14.63 -21.29 -1.05
CA GLU A 48 -15.63 -20.21 -1.09
C GLU A 48 -15.32 -19.21 0.03
N GLY A 49 -14.94 -17.98 -0.34
CA GLY A 49 -14.60 -16.94 0.63
C GLY A 49 -13.11 -16.79 0.93
N GLY A 50 -12.22 -17.08 -0.04
CA GLY A 50 -10.76 -16.97 0.05
C GLY A 50 -10.21 -15.89 0.99
N HIS A 51 -9.11 -16.23 1.67
CA HIS A 51 -8.51 -15.43 2.74
C HIS A 51 -8.35 -13.96 2.34
N LYS A 52 -8.74 -13.06 3.24
CA LYS A 52 -8.53 -11.62 3.08
C LYS A 52 -7.12 -11.26 3.55
N GLU A 53 -6.45 -10.41 2.79
CA GLU A 53 -5.15 -9.83 3.14
C GLU A 53 -5.20 -8.31 3.01
N ILE A 54 -4.24 -7.64 3.60
CA ILE A 54 -4.08 -6.19 3.47
C ILE A 54 -3.11 -5.93 2.32
N GLY A 55 -3.60 -5.25 1.28
CA GLY A 55 -2.79 -4.68 0.23
C GLY A 55 -2.31 -3.28 0.60
N VAL A 56 -1.17 -2.89 0.03
CA VAL A 56 -0.64 -1.54 0.10
C VAL A 56 -0.25 -1.10 -1.31
N GLY A 57 -0.53 0.15 -1.66
CA GLY A 57 -0.19 0.73 -2.96
C GLY A 57 -0.06 2.24 -2.89
N VAL A 58 0.58 2.81 -3.91
CA VAL A 58 0.68 4.26 -4.09
C VAL A 58 -0.34 4.69 -5.13
N GLU A 59 -1.21 5.64 -4.80
CA GLU A 59 -2.29 6.08 -5.69
C GLU A 59 -2.60 7.58 -5.52
N PRO A 60 -3.26 8.22 -6.52
CA PRO A 60 -3.79 9.57 -6.36
C PRO A 60 -4.85 9.66 -5.25
N THR A 61 -4.67 10.61 -4.34
CA THR A 61 -5.45 10.77 -3.11
C THR A 61 -6.87 11.27 -3.32
N GLN A 62 -7.18 11.84 -4.49
CA GLN A 62 -8.46 12.50 -4.77
C GLN A 62 -9.67 11.60 -4.49
N LYS A 63 -9.55 10.29 -4.77
CA LYS A 63 -10.62 9.30 -4.54
C LYS A 63 -10.78 8.88 -3.08
N TYR A 64 -9.84 9.24 -2.22
CA TYR A 64 -9.74 8.81 -0.83
C TYR A 64 -10.12 9.90 0.17
N LEU A 65 -9.95 11.18 -0.21
CA LEU A 65 -10.24 12.34 0.64
C LEU A 65 -11.71 12.43 1.08
N SER A 66 -12.65 12.06 0.20
CA SER A 66 -14.09 12.12 0.48
C SER A 66 -14.74 10.74 0.62
N ASN A 67 -13.93 9.68 0.75
CA ASN A 67 -14.42 8.32 0.78
C ASN A 67 -14.60 7.84 2.22
N GLU A 68 -15.85 7.62 2.63
CA GLU A 68 -16.21 7.20 3.99
C GLU A 68 -15.62 5.84 4.41
N LYS A 69 -15.17 5.02 3.45
CA LYS A 69 -14.51 3.74 3.73
C LYS A 69 -13.05 3.91 4.14
N PHE A 70 -12.44 5.04 3.86
CA PHE A 70 -11.03 5.29 4.15
C PHE A 70 -10.90 6.35 5.25
N SER A 71 -9.77 6.29 5.95
CA SER A 71 -9.41 7.29 6.95
C SER A 71 -7.96 7.67 6.76
N LYS A 72 -7.67 8.98 6.75
CA LYS A 72 -6.29 9.47 6.81
C LYS A 72 -5.77 9.23 8.23
N VAL A 73 -4.67 8.49 8.37
CA VAL A 73 -4.15 8.07 9.69
C VAL A 73 -2.82 8.72 10.04
N GLU A 74 -2.01 9.06 9.04
CA GLU A 74 -0.64 9.55 9.23
C GLU A 74 -0.20 10.33 7.98
N THR A 75 0.88 11.10 8.11
CA THR A 75 1.62 11.69 6.99
C THR A 75 3.09 11.27 7.10
N LEU A 76 3.63 10.72 6.02
CA LEU A 76 5.01 10.23 5.92
C LEU A 76 5.92 11.38 5.51
N ASN A 77 6.39 12.14 6.50
CA ASN A 77 7.24 13.32 6.25
C ASN A 77 8.57 12.98 5.54
N GLU A 78 9.06 11.75 5.71
CA GLU A 78 10.29 11.27 5.06
C GLU A 78 10.11 10.95 3.57
N LEU A 79 8.87 10.92 3.07
CA LEU A 79 8.54 10.72 1.66
C LEU A 79 7.63 11.85 1.20
N HIS A 80 8.19 13.06 1.02
CA HIS A 80 7.48 14.21 0.43
C HIS A 80 6.12 14.54 1.08
N ASP A 81 5.99 14.38 2.40
CA ASP A 81 4.74 14.63 3.15
C ASP A 81 3.53 13.83 2.63
N ILE A 82 3.75 12.61 2.12
CA ILE A 82 2.70 11.77 1.57
C ILE A 82 1.70 11.36 2.66
N PRO A 83 0.39 11.62 2.47
CA PRO A 83 -0.64 11.14 3.38
C PRO A 83 -0.83 9.62 3.26
N VAL A 84 -1.12 8.98 4.39
CA VAL A 84 -1.51 7.57 4.44
C VAL A 84 -3.01 7.43 4.69
N PHE A 85 -3.68 6.72 3.81
CA PHE A 85 -5.09 6.36 3.93
C PHE A 85 -5.22 4.86 4.19
N ILE A 86 -6.02 4.49 5.20
CA ILE A 86 -6.31 3.09 5.51
C ILE A 86 -7.81 2.86 5.38
N GLU A 87 -8.20 1.81 4.66
CA GLU A 87 -9.58 1.32 4.63
C GLU A 87 -10.01 0.88 6.04
N LYS A 88 -11.22 1.23 6.48
CA LYS A 88 -11.75 0.85 7.81
C LYS A 88 -11.62 -0.65 8.10
N ALA A 89 -11.90 -1.50 7.11
CA ALA A 89 -11.73 -2.95 7.25
C ALA A 89 -10.26 -3.37 7.41
N ALA A 90 -9.32 -2.68 6.76
CA ALA A 90 -7.89 -2.93 6.96
C ALA A 90 -7.43 -2.43 8.33
N LEU A 91 -7.98 -1.30 8.80
CA LEU A 91 -7.71 -0.76 10.13
C LEU A 91 -8.18 -1.74 11.22
N GLU A 92 -9.35 -2.35 11.07
CA GLU A 92 -9.84 -3.42 11.96
C GLU A 92 -8.90 -4.64 11.95
N MET A 93 -8.37 -5.04 10.79
CA MET A 93 -7.40 -6.14 10.69
C MET A 93 -6.04 -5.81 11.32
N LEU A 94 -5.71 -4.52 11.47
CA LEU A 94 -4.47 -4.02 12.08
C LEU A 94 -4.67 -3.64 13.56
N GLU A 95 -5.88 -3.79 14.10
CA GLU A 95 -6.20 -3.39 15.46
C GLU A 95 -5.29 -4.11 16.48
N GLY A 96 -4.82 -3.35 17.48
CA GLY A 96 -3.89 -3.86 18.49
C GLY A 96 -2.42 -3.86 18.07
N ARG A 97 -2.09 -3.46 16.83
CA ARG A 97 -0.70 -3.35 16.37
C ARG A 97 -0.15 -1.95 16.61
N PRO A 98 0.91 -1.79 17.43
CA PRO A 98 1.50 -0.47 17.66
C PRO A 98 2.26 0.05 16.43
N THR A 99 2.89 -0.86 15.69
CA THR A 99 3.73 -0.57 14.52
C THR A 99 3.32 -1.45 13.35
N ILE A 100 3.24 -0.85 12.17
CA ILE A 100 2.98 -1.51 10.89
C ILE A 100 4.24 -1.32 10.05
N GLU A 101 5.02 -2.39 9.85
CA GLU A 101 6.20 -2.35 8.99
C GLU A 101 5.79 -2.60 7.54
N ILE A 102 6.22 -1.75 6.62
CA ILE A 102 6.02 -1.90 5.18
C ILE A 102 7.39 -2.09 4.54
N ASP A 103 7.53 -3.15 3.77
CA ASP A 103 8.74 -3.51 3.04
C ASP A 103 8.47 -3.63 1.55
N SER A 104 9.53 -3.75 0.75
CA SER A 104 9.43 -4.05 -0.68
C SER A 104 10.14 -5.36 -1.05
N ARG A 105 9.52 -6.15 -1.93
CA ARG A 105 10.10 -7.35 -2.58
C ARG A 105 10.02 -7.23 -4.10
N GLY A 106 10.85 -8.01 -4.80
CA GLY A 106 10.91 -8.01 -6.26
C GLY A 106 12.03 -7.12 -6.80
N ALA A 107 12.70 -7.58 -7.87
CA ALA A 107 13.85 -6.90 -8.47
C ALA A 107 13.49 -6.01 -9.67
N LEU A 108 12.34 -6.26 -10.30
CA LEU A 108 11.87 -5.55 -11.50
C LEU A 108 10.46 -4.98 -11.34
N GLU A 109 9.64 -5.62 -10.50
CA GLU A 109 8.33 -5.15 -10.08
C GLU A 109 8.41 -5.06 -8.56
N LYS A 110 8.62 -3.84 -8.04
CA LYS A 110 8.74 -3.62 -6.59
C LYS A 110 7.34 -3.70 -5.98
N GLU A 111 7.12 -4.75 -5.19
CA GLU A 111 5.87 -5.01 -4.48
C GLU A 111 5.99 -4.53 -3.05
N LEU A 112 5.10 -3.62 -2.64
CA LEU A 112 4.95 -3.22 -1.25
C LEU A 112 4.17 -4.29 -0.48
N LEU A 113 4.65 -4.62 0.72
CA LEU A 113 4.05 -5.63 1.59
C LEU A 113 4.12 -5.23 3.05
N ILE A 114 3.12 -5.64 3.83
CA ILE A 114 3.08 -5.40 5.27
C ILE A 114 3.72 -6.58 6.01
N ARG A 115 4.70 -6.29 6.87
CA ARG A 115 5.37 -7.27 7.75
C ARG A 115 4.79 -7.23 9.15
N ASP A 116 4.61 -8.40 9.75
CA ASP A 116 4.17 -8.57 11.14
C ASP A 116 5.34 -9.03 12.02
N GLY A 117 6.19 -8.07 12.40
CA GLY A 117 7.37 -8.36 13.21
C GLY A 117 8.36 -9.36 12.54
N PRO A 118 9.28 -9.96 13.32
CA PRO A 118 10.41 -10.70 12.75
C PRO A 118 10.06 -12.07 12.15
N VAL A 119 8.90 -12.66 12.43
CA VAL A 119 8.56 -14.00 11.95
C VAL A 119 7.03 -14.12 11.90
N VAL A 120 6.44 -13.92 10.72
CA VAL A 120 5.28 -14.64 10.15
C VAL A 120 4.83 -13.81 8.94
N ASP A 121 5.09 -14.34 7.76
CA ASP A 121 4.50 -13.86 6.51
C ASP A 121 2.98 -14.00 6.65
N LEU A 122 2.22 -12.89 6.67
CA LEU A 122 0.75 -12.92 6.71
C LEU A 122 0.14 -13.44 5.40
N GLY A 123 0.94 -14.08 4.56
CA GLY A 123 0.56 -14.68 3.31
C GLY A 123 0.64 -13.67 2.17
N SER A 124 1.81 -13.09 1.95
CA SER A 124 2.11 -12.28 0.76
C SER A 124 2.05 -13.13 -0.51
N CYS A 125 0.85 -13.20 -1.07
CA CYS A 125 0.60 -13.88 -2.33
C CYS A 125 0.83 -12.93 -3.49
N ARG A 126 2.05 -12.98 -4.04
CA ARG A 126 2.50 -12.48 -5.34
C ARG A 126 1.58 -11.39 -5.91
N VAL A 127 1.86 -10.14 -5.59
CA VAL A 127 1.18 -9.02 -6.23
C VAL A 127 1.62 -8.95 -7.67
N THR A 128 0.68 -9.20 -8.55
CA THR A 128 0.85 -8.86 -9.96
C THR A 128 0.25 -7.47 -10.11
N PHE A 129 1.07 -6.43 -10.25
CA PHE A 129 0.58 -5.18 -10.80
C PHE A 129 0.20 -5.46 -12.25
N SER A 130 -1.10 -5.55 -12.54
CA SER A 130 -1.59 -5.65 -13.90
C SER A 130 -1.27 -4.33 -14.61
N ARG A 131 -0.05 -4.21 -15.15
CA ARG A 131 0.26 -3.20 -16.17
C ARG A 131 -0.68 -3.45 -17.33
N LYS A 132 -1.72 -2.62 -17.47
CA LYS A 132 -2.47 -2.59 -18.73
C LYS A 132 -1.54 -1.96 -19.76
N LYS A 133 -1.20 -2.75 -20.78
CA LYS A 133 -0.59 -2.26 -22.01
C LYS A 133 -1.50 -1.23 -22.69
#